data_AF-A0A0D1A225-F1
#
_entry.id   AF-A0A0D1A225-F1
#
_cell.length_a   1.000
_cell.length_b   1.000
_cell.length_c   1.000
_cell.angle_alpha   90.00
_cell.angle_beta   90.00
_cell.angle_gamma   90.00
#
_symmetry.space_group_name_H-M   'P 1'
#
loop_
_entity.id
_entity.type
_entity.pdbx_description
1 polymer ?
#
loop_
_entity_poly.entity_id
_entity_poly.type
_entity_poly.pdbx_seq_one_letter_code
_entity_poly.pdbx_strand_id
1 'polypeptide(L)' 'MWDKYIDDKLIMNSAREAEEYYFECIRRNINNKIKQACEEGNRSTDIKLIPNNIQQELRDIGYAIINTSQNTIIRW' A
#
# COMPACT_ATOMS: atom_id res chain seq x y z
N MET A 1 -8.58 -5.25 -10.61
CA MET A 1 -9.93 -4.92 -10.12
C MET A 1 -10.43 -3.74 -10.95
N TRP A 2 -11.61 -3.84 -11.57
CA TRP A 2 -12.21 -2.72 -12.30
C TRP A 2 -13.14 -2.00 -11.34
N ASP A 3 -12.82 -0.76 -11.01
CA ASP A 3 -13.60 0.04 -10.07
C ASP A 3 -14.99 0.28 -10.68
N LYS A 4 -16.05 -0.16 -9.99
CA LYS A 4 -17.45 0.02 -10.43
C LYS A 4 -18.05 1.22 -9.70
N TYR A 5 -18.44 2.25 -10.44
CA TYR A 5 -19.07 3.45 -9.90
C TYR A 5 -20.53 3.56 -10.35
N ILE A 6 -21.42 3.98 -9.45
CA ILE A 6 -22.78 4.45 -9.74
C ILE A 6 -22.96 5.77 -8.98
N ASP A 7 -23.35 6.84 -9.67
CA ASP A 7 -23.53 8.19 -9.09
C ASP A 7 -22.34 8.64 -8.23
N ASP A 8 -21.12 8.54 -8.78
CA ASP A 8 -19.83 8.84 -8.13
C ASP A 8 -19.51 8.01 -6.87
N LYS A 9 -20.34 7.00 -6.55
CA LYS A 9 -20.11 6.09 -5.43
C LYS A 9 -19.51 4.80 -5.93
N LEU A 10 -18.38 4.42 -5.35
CA LEU A 10 -17.79 3.10 -5.54
C LEU A 10 -18.75 2.05 -4.96
N ILE A 11 -19.19 1.13 -5.81
CA ILE A 11 -20.10 0.06 -5.43
C ILE A 11 -19.32 -1.23 -5.24
N MET A 12 -19.37 -1.76 -4.01
CA MET A 12 -18.85 -3.06 -3.64
C MET A 12 -20.02 -3.99 -3.37
N ASN A 13 -20.01 -5.18 -3.96
CA ASN A 13 -21.11 -6.15 -3.90
C ASN A 13 -21.01 -7.06 -2.66
N SER A 14 -19.90 -7.00 -1.92
CA SER A 14 -19.70 -7.77 -0.71
C SER A 14 -18.66 -7.11 0.22
N ALA A 15 -18.68 -7.49 1.50
CA ALA A 15 -17.64 -7.10 2.45
C ALA A 15 -16.24 -7.56 2.02
N ARG A 16 -16.16 -8.72 1.36
CA ARG A 16 -14.90 -9.23 0.80
C ARG A 16 -14.36 -8.33 -0.31
N GLU A 17 -15.21 -7.89 -1.22
CA GLU A 17 -14.80 -6.96 -2.30
C GLU A 17 -14.32 -5.62 -1.71
N ALA A 18 -14.96 -5.17 -0.63
CA ALA A 18 -14.53 -3.96 0.09
C ALA A 18 -13.15 -4.10 0.74
N GLU A 19 -12.90 -5.25 1.37
CA GLU A 19 -11.60 -5.55 1.98
C GLU A 19 -10.49 -5.67 0.92
N GLU A 20 -10.75 -6.37 -0.19
CA GLU A 20 -9.79 -6.50 -1.29
C GLU A 20 -9.47 -5.11 -1.89
N TYR A 21 -10.49 -4.27 -2.08
CA TYR A 21 -10.30 -2.89 -2.57
C TYR A 21 -9.50 -2.02 -1.59
N TYR A 22 -9.76 -2.16 -0.29
CA TYR A 22 -9.00 -1.46 0.75
C TYR A 22 -7.51 -1.81 0.70
N PHE A 23 -7.15 -3.09 0.56
CA PHE A 23 -5.76 -3.50 0.42
C PHE A 23 -5.13 -3.01 -0.89
N GLU A 24 -5.87 -3.01 -1.99
CA GLU A 24 -5.40 -2.43 -3.26
C GLU A 24 -5.09 -0.94 -3.15
N CYS A 25 -5.92 -0.17 -2.44
CA CYS A 25 -5.65 1.25 -2.19
C CYS A 25 -4.35 1.45 -1.40
N ILE A 26 -4.09 0.60 -0.40
CA ILE A 26 -2.84 0.63 0.36
C ILE A 26 -1.65 0.31 -0.55
N ARG A 27 -1.73 -0.75 -1.37
CA ARG A 27 -0.67 -1.11 -2.34
C ARG A 27 -0.35 0.05 -3.29
N ARG A 28 -1.38 0.69 -3.86
CA ARG A 28 -1.21 1.87 -4.74
C ARG A 28 -0.51 3.02 -4.03
N ASN A 29 -0.91 3.34 -2.80
CA ASN A 29 -0.28 4.39 -2.01
C ASN A 29 1.21 4.08 -1.75
N ILE A 30 1.51 2.84 -1.38
CA ILE A 30 2.90 2.40 -1.15
C ILE A 30 3.73 2.55 -2.42
N ASN A 31 3.25 2.05 -3.55
CA ASN A 31 3.95 2.14 -4.83
C ASN A 31 4.19 3.59 -5.27
N ASN A 32 3.21 4.47 -5.08
CA ASN A 32 3.36 5.89 -5.40
C ASN A 32 4.43 6.55 -4.53
N LYS A 33 4.47 6.26 -3.23
CA LYS A 33 5.49 6.78 -2.32
C LYS A 33 6.90 6.27 -2.66
N ILE A 34 7.03 4.97 -2.97
CA ILE A 34 8.30 4.39 -3.41
C ILE A 34 8.76 5.05 -4.71
N LYS A 35 7.85 5.21 -5.69
CA LYS A 35 8.14 5.88 -6.96
C LYS A 35 8.63 7.31 -6.73
N GLN A 36 7.94 8.09 -5.92
CA GLN A 36 8.34 9.45 -5.57
C GLN A 36 9.72 9.48 -4.90
N ALA A 37 9.96 8.61 -3.91
CA ALA A 37 11.25 8.52 -3.24
C ALA A 37 12.39 8.18 -4.22
N CYS A 38 12.15 7.27 -5.18
CA CYS A 38 13.10 6.97 -6.25
C CYS A 38 13.40 8.18 -7.14
N GLU A 39 12.37 8.95 -7.52
CA GLU A 39 12.52 10.18 -8.32
C GLU A 39 13.33 11.26 -7.56
N GLU A 40 13.25 11.28 -6.23
CA GLU A 40 14.02 12.16 -5.34
C GLU A 40 15.43 11.62 -5.02
N GLY A 41 15.79 10.43 -5.48
CA GLY A 41 17.08 9.78 -5.18
C GLY A 41 17.17 9.15 -3.78
N ASN A 42 16.05 9.03 -3.07
CA ASN A 42 15.95 8.40 -1.76
C ASN A 42 15.86 6.87 -1.89
N ARG A 43 16.52 6.14 -0.98
CA ARG A 43 16.47 4.65 -0.90
C ARG A 43 15.52 4.14 0.19
N SER A 44 14.67 5.02 0.68
CA SER A 44 13.72 4.69 1.74
C SER A 44 12.52 5.61 1.71
N THR A 45 11.37 5.10 2.12
CA THR A 45 10.17 5.90 2.35
C THR A 45 9.48 5.53 3.65
N ASP A 46 8.93 6.54 4.33
CA ASP A 46 8.08 6.39 5.50
C ASP A 46 6.61 6.25 5.10
N ILE A 47 5.97 5.20 5.61
CA ILE A 47 4.56 4.89 5.36
C ILE A 47 3.88 4.62 6.69
N LYS A 48 2.70 5.22 6.87
CA LYS A 48 1.89 5.02 8.06
C LYS A 48 1.27 3.62 8.02
N LEU A 49 1.35 2.89 9.13
CA LEU A 49 0.64 1.63 9.43
C LEU A 49 0.31 0.76 8.20
N ILE A 50 1.23 -0.12 7.84
CA ILE A 50 1.01 -1.11 6.78
C ILE A 50 0.43 -2.40 7.39
N PRO A 51 -0.67 -2.96 6.87
CA PRO A 51 -1.17 -4.27 7.27
C PRO A 51 -0.13 -5.39 7.15
N ASN A 52 -0.13 -6.37 8.06
CA ASN A 52 0.88 -7.43 8.12
C ASN A 52 0.98 -8.27 6.85
N ASN A 53 -0.15 -8.56 6.20
CA ASN A 53 -0.20 -9.27 4.91
C ASN A 53 0.59 -8.51 3.84
N ILE A 54 0.38 -7.19 3.74
CA ILE A 54 1.11 -6.34 2.78
C ILE A 54 2.58 -6.22 3.17
N GLN A 55 2.91 -6.15 4.46
CA GLN A 55 4.32 -6.18 4.91
C GLN A 55 5.02 -7.47 4.48
N GLN A 56 4.35 -8.62 4.57
CA GLN A 56 4.91 -9.90 4.13
C GLN A 56 5.12 -9.91 2.61
N GLU A 57 4.12 -9.49 1.83
CA GLU A 57 4.25 -9.36 0.37
C GLU A 57 5.46 -8.49 -0.03
N LEU A 58 5.66 -7.36 0.64
CA LEU A 58 6.80 -6.48 0.38
C LEU A 58 8.14 -7.16 0.71
N ARG A 59 8.22 -7.90 1.81
CA ARG A 59 9.43 -8.68 2.18
C ARG A 59 9.72 -9.75 1.13
N ASP A 60 8.69 -10.43 0.63
CA ASP A 60 8.83 -11.49 -0.38
C ASP A 60 9.35 -10.94 -1.71
N ILE A 61 9.07 -9.67 -2.03
CA ILE A 61 9.59 -8.96 -3.21
C ILE A 61 11.01 -8.41 -2.97
N GLY A 62 11.52 -8.47 -1.74
CA GLY A 62 12.90 -8.08 -1.39
C GLY A 62 13.02 -6.73 -0.68
N TYR A 63 11.91 -6.08 -0.31
CA TYR A 63 11.98 -4.84 0.47
C TYR A 63 12.34 -5.11 1.93
N ALA A 64 13.19 -4.26 2.49
CA ALA A 64 13.47 -4.25 3.92
C ALA A 64 12.42 -3.40 4.65
N ILE A 65 11.67 -4.04 5.55
CA ILE A 65 10.60 -3.40 6.33
C ILE A 65 11.06 -3.20 7.78
N ILE A 66 11.15 -1.95 8.21
CA ILE A 66 11.53 -1.53 9.56
C ILE A 66 10.32 -0.86 10.22
N ASN A 67 9.82 -1.45 11.30
CA ASN A 67 8.69 -0.89 12.05
C ASN A 67 9.20 0.02 13.18
N THR A 68 8.68 1.23 13.24
CA THR A 68 8.87 2.19 14.35
C THR A 68 7.56 2.32 15.14
N SER A 69 7.58 3.07 16.24
CA SER A 69 6.40 3.28 17.10
C SER A 69 5.22 3.97 16.41
N GLN A 70 5.46 4.67 15.28
CA GLN A 70 4.43 5.43 14.58
C GLN A 70 4.33 5.11 13.08
N ASN A 71 5.42 4.66 12.45
CA ASN A 71 5.52 4.44 11.01
C ASN A 71 6.22 3.12 10.67
N THR A 72 5.98 2.64 9.47
CA THR A 72 6.75 1.60 8.81
C THR A 72 7.65 2.23 7.75
N ILE A 73 8.95 2.01 7.87
CA ILE A 73 9.95 2.43 6.88
C ILE A 73 10.14 1.26 5.91
N ILE A 74 10.00 1.54 4.61
CA ILE A 74 10.36 0.62 3.53
C ILE A 74 11.70 1.08 2.96
N ARG A 75 12.66 0.18 2.82
CA ARG A 75 13.95 0.40 2.16
C ARG A 75 14.18 -0.62 1.04
N TRP A 76 14.93 -0.21 0.01
CA TRP A 76 15.36 -1.05 -1.12
C TRP A 76 16.80 -0.76 -1.53
#